data_AF-A0A352YW25-F1
#
_entry.id   AF-A0A352YW25-F1
#
_cell.length_a   1.000
_cell.length_b   1.000
_cell.length_c   1.000
_cell.angle_alpha   90.00
_cell.angle_beta   90.00
_cell.angle_gamma   90.00
#
_symmetry.space_group_name_H-M   'P 1'
#
loop_
_entity.id
_entity.type
_entity.pdbx_description
1 polymer ?
#
loop_
_entity_poly.entity_id
_entity_poly.type
_entity_poly.pdbx_seq_one_letter_code
_entity_poly.pdbx_strand_id
1 'polypeptide(L)'
;MGKEPGKILIISVITLALLITGFLLFYPVPSPPSDILKTARDSISIALKKQADRYAPELFIQAKNSYDSAIAVWKRENERFIYARNYDPAKDYARMALKFSNLASVNSVELRSELMVKARENIDSLNNLLKRINDRYISYPYPVEIRERISKGKMLLKDAEVYLAEELYREADSLTSESEKLLSSAREFADLNLTEYFKSWPLWKKWITNTIAVSKKTGAYAIIADKFSRKLLLYHRGEKIKEYSAELGSNWVGNKRTDGDKATPEGMYKIIKKLDGNNTKYHKALLLNYPNTEDAARFKREVAGGSLPASAKIGGMIEIHGAGGKGADWTDGCIALTNSEIDVIYRLVNIGTPVTIVGSIYNIDQVLN
;
A
#
# COMPACT_ATOMS: atom_id res chain seq x y z
N MET A 1 28.31 -100.32 44.80
CA MET A 1 27.87 -98.91 44.93
C MET A 1 28.18 -98.18 43.62
N GLY A 2 27.36 -98.35 42.58
CA GLY A 2 27.52 -97.61 41.32
C GLY A 2 26.51 -96.48 41.27
N LYS A 3 26.93 -95.25 41.59
CA LYS A 3 26.08 -94.06 41.40
C LYS A 3 26.05 -93.75 39.91
N GLU A 4 24.87 -93.83 39.28
CA GLU A 4 24.69 -93.45 37.87
C GLU A 4 24.98 -91.94 37.68
N PRO A 5 26.08 -91.57 37.01
CA PRO A 5 26.48 -90.17 36.88
C PRO A 5 25.47 -89.31 36.09
N GLY A 6 24.64 -89.93 35.24
CA GLY A 6 23.60 -89.24 34.48
C GLY A 6 22.49 -88.63 35.34
N LYS A 7 22.10 -89.27 36.45
CA LYS A 7 21.02 -88.76 37.33
C LYS A 7 21.45 -87.53 38.12
N ILE A 8 22.71 -87.46 38.55
CA ILE A 8 23.27 -86.31 39.30
C ILE A 8 23.43 -85.09 38.38
N LEU A 9 23.82 -85.30 37.12
CA LEU A 9 23.91 -84.24 36.12
C LEU A 9 22.53 -83.64 35.83
N ILE A 10 21.51 -84.49 35.63
CA ILE A 10 20.13 -84.04 35.37
C ILE A 10 19.57 -83.26 36.56
N ILE A 11 19.76 -83.74 37.80
CA ILE A 11 19.30 -83.02 39.01
C ILE A 11 20.00 -81.67 39.14
N SER A 12 21.31 -81.59 38.90
CA SER A 12 22.09 -80.34 38.95
C SER A 12 21.65 -79.31 37.89
N VAL A 13 21.31 -79.77 36.68
CA VAL A 13 20.78 -78.91 35.62
C VAL A 13 19.37 -78.42 35.98
N ILE A 14 18.54 -79.26 36.58
CA ILE A 14 17.18 -78.89 37.03
C ILE A 14 17.25 -77.89 38.18
N THR A 15 18.10 -78.08 39.19
CA THR A 15 18.27 -77.12 40.29
C THR A 15 18.86 -75.81 39.80
N LEU A 16 19.83 -75.82 38.89
CA LEU A 16 20.34 -74.60 38.27
C LEU A 16 19.26 -73.89 37.45
N ALA A 17 18.46 -74.62 36.68
CA ALA A 17 17.33 -74.07 35.94
C ALA A 17 16.28 -73.47 36.88
N LEU A 18 15.95 -74.13 38.00
CA LEU A 18 15.02 -73.62 39.02
C LEU A 18 15.58 -72.39 39.75
N LEU A 19 16.88 -72.34 40.02
CA LEU A 19 17.56 -71.18 40.61
C LEU A 19 17.59 -70.00 39.64
N ILE A 20 17.90 -70.24 38.37
CA ILE A 20 17.86 -69.21 37.31
C ILE A 20 16.42 -68.73 37.11
N THR A 21 15.45 -69.65 37.05
CA THR A 21 14.04 -69.29 36.88
C THR A 21 13.52 -68.51 38.09
N GLY A 22 13.86 -68.93 39.31
CA GLY A 22 13.56 -68.20 40.54
C GLY A 22 14.22 -66.82 40.55
N PHE A 23 15.50 -66.72 40.19
CA PHE A 23 16.22 -65.45 40.08
C PHE A 23 15.58 -64.52 39.05
N LEU A 24 15.24 -65.01 37.85
CA LEU A 24 14.59 -64.22 36.80
C LEU A 24 13.18 -63.77 37.19
N LEU A 25 12.41 -64.59 37.92
CA LEU A 25 11.09 -64.22 38.42
C LEU A 25 11.12 -63.03 39.41
N PHE A 26 12.23 -62.87 40.15
CA PHE A 26 12.41 -61.77 41.11
C PHE A 26 13.36 -60.66 40.62
N TYR A 27 14.04 -60.83 39.47
CA TYR A 27 14.93 -59.81 38.93
C TYR A 27 14.11 -58.68 38.29
N PRO A 28 14.41 -57.41 38.61
CA PRO A 28 13.62 -56.28 38.12
C PRO A 28 13.72 -56.18 36.59
N VAL A 29 12.57 -56.26 35.91
CA VAL A 29 12.48 -56.03 34.47
C VAL A 29 12.51 -54.51 34.21
N PRO A 30 13.39 -54.01 33.33
CA PRO A 30 13.36 -52.61 32.91
C PRO A 30 11.98 -52.23 32.36
N SER A 31 11.33 -51.23 32.97
CA SER A 31 10.03 -50.75 32.52
C SER A 31 10.15 -49.91 31.25
N PRO A 32 9.29 -50.12 30.23
CA PRO A 32 9.30 -49.30 29.03
C PRO A 32 8.95 -47.83 29.35
N PRO A 33 9.50 -46.84 28.62
CA PRO A 33 9.30 -45.42 28.89
C PRO A 33 7.98 -44.89 28.30
N SER A 34 6.85 -45.59 28.53
CA SER A 34 5.55 -45.30 27.92
C SER A 34 5.05 -43.89 28.23
N ASP A 35 5.20 -43.44 29.48
CA ASP A 35 4.60 -42.19 29.95
C ASP A 35 5.30 -40.97 29.35
N ILE A 36 6.64 -40.98 29.32
CA ILE A 36 7.41 -39.87 28.74
C ILE A 36 7.29 -39.86 27.21
N LEU A 37 7.20 -41.02 26.56
CA LEU A 37 6.94 -41.10 25.12
C LEU A 37 5.54 -40.57 24.78
N LYS A 38 4.52 -40.89 25.58
CA LYS A 38 3.18 -40.33 25.43
C LYS A 38 3.19 -38.81 25.64
N THR A 39 3.81 -38.34 26.72
CA THR A 39 3.91 -36.92 27.06
C THR A 39 4.64 -36.12 25.98
N ALA A 40 5.75 -36.64 25.44
CA ALA A 40 6.49 -36.02 24.35
C ALA A 40 5.64 -35.94 23.06
N ARG A 41 4.92 -37.00 22.73
CA ARG A 41 3.99 -37.02 21.58
C ARG A 41 2.88 -36.00 21.73
N ASP A 42 2.26 -35.95 22.91
CA ASP A 42 1.17 -35.03 23.22
C ASP A 42 1.68 -33.58 23.17
N SER A 43 2.89 -33.30 23.68
CA SER A 43 3.49 -31.97 23.58
C SER A 43 3.81 -31.55 22.14
N ILE A 44 4.31 -32.46 21.29
CA ILE A 44 4.48 -32.19 19.85
C ILE A 44 3.12 -31.87 19.19
N SER A 45 2.06 -32.60 19.54
CA SER A 45 0.71 -32.31 19.05
C SER A 45 0.21 -30.94 19.50
N ILE A 46 0.47 -30.56 20.76
CA ILE A 46 0.15 -29.22 21.28
C ILE A 46 0.94 -28.15 20.53
N ALA A 47 2.24 -28.35 20.30
CA ALA A 47 3.07 -27.42 19.54
C ALA A 47 2.54 -27.23 18.12
N LEU A 48 2.14 -28.32 17.44
CA LEU A 48 1.51 -28.26 16.12
C LEU A 48 0.17 -27.51 16.13
N LYS A 49 -0.69 -27.74 17.14
CA LYS A 49 -1.95 -26.98 17.31
C LYS A 49 -1.70 -25.48 17.50
N LYS A 50 -0.56 -25.12 18.08
CA LYS A 50 -0.10 -23.72 18.19
C LYS A 50 0.71 -23.24 16.98
N GLN A 51 0.66 -23.97 15.86
CA GLN A 51 1.32 -23.64 14.59
C GLN A 51 2.85 -23.50 14.67
N ALA A 52 3.49 -24.26 15.57
CA ALA A 52 4.93 -24.18 15.77
C ALA A 52 5.74 -24.62 14.54
N ASP A 53 5.15 -25.41 13.65
CA ASP A 53 5.71 -25.75 12.34
C ASP A 53 5.91 -24.53 11.42
N ARG A 54 5.13 -23.45 11.61
CA ARG A 54 5.23 -22.21 10.81
C ARG A 54 5.99 -21.09 11.51
N TYR A 55 5.83 -20.96 12.82
CA TYR A 55 6.37 -19.85 13.59
C TYR A 55 7.61 -20.22 14.42
N ALA A 56 7.87 -21.50 14.64
CA ALA A 56 9.10 -21.99 15.28
C ALA A 56 9.63 -23.27 14.59
N PRO A 57 9.80 -23.25 13.25
CA PRO A 57 10.03 -24.46 12.44
C PRO A 57 11.26 -25.26 12.89
N GLU A 58 12.36 -24.57 13.23
CA GLU A 58 13.60 -25.22 13.64
C GLU A 58 13.43 -26.05 14.93
N LEU A 59 12.82 -25.44 15.96
CA LEU A 59 12.55 -26.11 17.24
C LEU A 59 11.53 -27.25 17.07
N PHE A 60 10.52 -27.04 16.21
CA PHE A 60 9.53 -28.07 15.91
C PHE A 60 10.15 -29.28 15.20
N ILE A 61 11.05 -29.06 14.25
CA ILE A 61 11.81 -30.12 13.57
C ILE A 61 12.72 -30.86 14.58
N GLN A 62 13.43 -30.13 15.45
CA GLN A 62 14.26 -30.75 16.50
C GLN A 62 13.43 -31.62 17.45
N ALA A 63 12.22 -31.19 17.80
CA ALA A 63 11.30 -31.98 18.61
C ALA A 63 10.89 -33.29 17.92
N LYS A 64 10.51 -33.22 16.63
CA LYS A 64 10.14 -34.40 15.84
C LYS A 64 11.31 -35.37 15.68
N ASN A 65 12.49 -34.89 15.30
CA ASN A 65 13.68 -35.72 15.12
C ASN A 65 14.07 -36.42 16.43
N SER A 66 13.97 -35.70 17.56
CA SER A 66 14.23 -36.28 18.89
C SER A 66 13.20 -37.36 19.24
N TYR A 67 11.93 -37.15 18.91
CA TYR A 67 10.89 -38.14 19.15
C TYR A 67 11.08 -39.39 18.29
N ASP A 68 11.40 -39.21 17.00
CA ASP A 68 11.68 -40.31 16.08
C ASP A 68 12.88 -41.13 16.56
N SER A 69 13.92 -40.48 17.06
CA SER A 69 15.07 -41.13 17.71
C SER A 69 14.65 -41.92 18.96
N ALA A 70 13.78 -41.36 19.80
CA ALA A 70 13.26 -42.05 20.99
C ALA A 70 12.49 -43.33 20.63
N ILE A 71 11.64 -43.25 19.59
CA ILE A 71 10.86 -44.38 19.10
C ILE A 71 11.75 -45.45 18.46
N ALA A 72 12.76 -45.05 17.69
CA ALA A 72 13.71 -45.97 17.08
C ALA A 72 14.49 -46.75 18.14
N VAL A 73 15.02 -46.07 19.17
CA VAL A 73 15.71 -46.73 20.29
C VAL A 73 14.75 -47.64 21.05
N TRP A 74 13.54 -47.15 21.40
CA TRP A 74 12.56 -47.96 22.13
C TRP A 74 12.20 -49.25 21.39
N LYS A 75 11.96 -49.19 20.07
CA LYS A 75 11.71 -50.37 19.24
C LYS A 75 12.88 -51.36 19.29
N ARG A 76 14.10 -50.88 19.08
CA ARG A 76 15.33 -51.71 19.11
C ARG A 76 15.53 -52.39 20.47
N GLU A 77 15.27 -51.69 21.58
CA GLU A 77 15.39 -52.30 22.92
C GLU A 77 14.28 -53.34 23.18
N ASN A 78 13.11 -53.22 22.56
CA ASN A 78 12.06 -54.24 22.68
C ASN A 78 12.39 -55.54 21.96
N GLU A 79 13.26 -55.52 20.95
CA GLU A 79 13.78 -56.71 20.26
C GLU A 79 14.82 -57.47 21.10
N ARG A 80 15.40 -56.83 22.12
CA ARG A 80 16.36 -57.45 23.04
C ARG A 80 15.66 -58.32 24.08
N PHE A 81 16.43 -59.29 24.59
CA PHE A 81 16.04 -60.11 25.73
C PHE A 81 15.59 -59.25 26.91
N ILE A 82 14.49 -59.63 27.57
CA ILE A 82 13.71 -58.78 28.47
C ILE A 82 14.53 -58.14 29.62
N TYR A 83 15.54 -58.83 30.13
CA TYR A 83 16.40 -58.33 31.20
C TYR A 83 17.63 -57.55 30.72
N ALA A 84 17.93 -57.57 29.42
CA ALA A 84 19.08 -56.89 28.80
C ALA A 84 18.72 -55.54 28.15
N ARG A 85 17.49 -55.06 28.36
CA ARG A 85 16.98 -53.82 27.73
C ARG A 85 17.49 -52.59 28.47
N ASN A 86 17.90 -51.56 27.72
CA ASN A 86 18.27 -50.26 28.27
C ASN A 86 17.46 -49.14 27.62
N TYR A 87 16.41 -48.69 28.29
CA TYR A 87 15.53 -47.63 27.80
C TYR A 87 16.03 -46.21 28.08
N ASP A 88 17.17 -46.01 28.75
CA ASP A 88 17.61 -44.67 29.14
C ASP A 88 17.87 -43.74 27.95
N PRO A 89 18.52 -44.18 26.84
CA PRO A 89 18.66 -43.32 25.67
C PRO A 89 17.30 -42.94 25.06
N ALA A 90 16.31 -43.85 25.09
CA ALA A 90 14.96 -43.54 24.62
C ALA A 90 14.28 -42.48 25.52
N LYS A 91 14.48 -42.55 26.85
CA LYS A 91 13.98 -41.52 27.77
C LYS A 91 14.64 -40.17 27.51
N ASP A 92 15.94 -40.14 27.24
CA ASP A 92 16.67 -38.90 26.99
C ASP A 92 16.23 -38.23 25.68
N TYR A 93 16.08 -39.02 24.60
CA TYR A 93 15.49 -38.53 23.36
C TYR A 93 14.04 -38.03 23.57
N ALA A 94 13.23 -38.72 24.38
CA ALA A 94 11.87 -38.28 24.70
C ALA A 94 11.85 -36.97 25.52
N ARG A 95 12.79 -36.79 26.46
CA ARG A 95 12.97 -35.52 27.21
C ARG A 95 13.40 -34.38 26.29
N MET A 96 14.31 -34.64 25.34
CA MET A 96 14.68 -33.65 24.33
C MET A 96 13.49 -33.28 23.45
N ALA A 97 12.71 -34.26 22.99
CA ALA A 97 11.49 -34.02 22.23
C ALA A 97 10.48 -33.15 23.00
N LEU A 98 10.26 -33.45 24.29
CA LEU A 98 9.41 -32.66 25.17
C LEU A 98 9.95 -31.24 25.38
N LYS A 99 11.26 -31.08 25.59
CA LYS A 99 11.90 -29.78 25.74
C LYS A 99 11.73 -28.93 24.48
N PHE A 100 12.11 -29.46 23.32
CA PHE A 100 12.03 -28.74 22.05
C PHE A 100 10.59 -28.42 21.66
N SER A 101 9.63 -29.31 21.89
CA SER A 101 8.21 -29.04 21.61
C SER A 101 7.64 -27.94 22.52
N ASN A 102 7.99 -27.92 23.81
CA ASN A 102 7.60 -26.84 24.71
C ASN A 102 8.19 -25.48 24.26
N LEU A 103 9.49 -25.45 23.93
CA LEU A 103 10.14 -24.24 23.41
C LEU A 103 9.50 -23.78 22.09
N ALA A 104 9.26 -24.70 21.15
CA ALA A 104 8.59 -24.39 19.90
C ALA A 104 7.18 -23.83 20.13
N SER A 105 6.45 -24.38 21.10
CA SER A 105 5.10 -23.93 21.46
C SER A 105 5.10 -22.50 22.03
N VAL A 106 6.05 -22.18 22.92
CA VAL A 106 6.20 -20.83 23.50
C VAL A 106 6.60 -19.83 22.43
N ASN A 107 7.68 -20.09 21.69
CA ASN A 107 8.18 -19.20 20.66
C ASN A 107 7.14 -18.96 19.55
N SER A 108 6.37 -19.99 19.19
CA SER A 108 5.29 -19.86 18.21
C SER A 108 4.22 -18.88 18.67
N VAL A 109 3.77 -18.98 19.93
CA VAL A 109 2.74 -18.09 20.48
C VAL A 109 3.25 -16.65 20.56
N GLU A 110 4.48 -16.46 21.02
CA GLU A 110 5.13 -15.15 21.11
C GLU A 110 5.25 -14.49 19.73
N LEU A 111 5.89 -15.16 18.77
CA LEU A 111 6.06 -14.62 17.42
C LEU A 111 4.72 -14.38 16.71
N ARG A 112 3.72 -15.26 16.90
CA ARG A 112 2.36 -15.03 16.37
C ARG A 112 1.76 -13.76 16.93
N SER A 113 1.86 -13.55 18.25
CA SER A 113 1.34 -12.36 18.90
C SER A 113 2.04 -11.10 18.40
N GLU A 114 3.36 -11.12 18.29
CA GLU A 114 4.15 -10.00 17.75
C GLU A 114 3.74 -9.66 16.31
N LEU A 115 3.69 -10.66 15.42
CA LEU A 115 3.31 -10.48 14.03
C LEU A 115 1.86 -10.00 13.89
N MET A 116 0.95 -10.50 14.73
CA MET A 116 -0.45 -10.05 14.75
C MET A 116 -0.55 -8.57 15.11
N VAL A 117 0.14 -8.13 16.17
CA VAL A 117 0.15 -6.73 16.60
C VAL A 117 0.75 -5.86 15.50
N LYS A 118 1.93 -6.23 15.00
CA LYS A 118 2.62 -5.49 13.94
C LYS A 118 1.79 -5.38 12.66
N ALA A 119 1.21 -6.48 12.18
CA ALA A 119 0.39 -6.48 10.98
C ALA A 119 -0.87 -5.61 11.16
N ARG A 120 -1.52 -5.66 12.34
CA ARG A 120 -2.68 -4.82 12.64
C ARG A 120 -2.32 -3.33 12.62
N GLU A 121 -1.27 -2.94 13.34
CA GLU A 121 -0.81 -1.55 13.39
C GLU A 121 -0.43 -1.04 11.99
N ASN A 122 0.25 -1.87 11.19
CA ASN A 122 0.59 -1.53 9.82
C ASN A 122 -0.65 -1.38 8.94
N ILE A 123 -1.62 -2.28 9.03
CA ILE A 123 -2.90 -2.18 8.29
C ILE A 123 -3.61 -0.87 8.64
N ASP A 124 -3.73 -0.54 9.93
CA ASP A 124 -4.37 0.69 10.38
C ASP A 124 -3.63 1.93 9.86
N SER A 125 -2.31 1.93 9.93
CA SER A 125 -1.46 3.00 9.39
C SER A 125 -1.62 3.16 7.87
N LEU A 126 -1.64 2.05 7.13
CA LEU A 126 -1.78 2.03 5.67
C LEU A 126 -3.18 2.43 5.22
N ASN A 127 -4.23 2.04 5.94
CA ASN A 127 -5.58 2.50 5.69
C ASN A 127 -5.70 4.02 5.89
N ASN A 128 -5.08 4.54 6.95
CA ASN A 128 -4.98 5.99 7.17
C ASN A 128 -4.16 6.70 6.08
N LEU A 129 -3.07 6.09 5.62
CA LEU A 129 -2.26 6.61 4.51
C LEU A 129 -3.07 6.65 3.22
N LEU A 130 -3.77 5.57 2.87
CA LEU A 130 -4.59 5.48 1.68
C LEU A 130 -5.74 6.48 1.73
N LYS A 131 -6.37 6.65 2.90
CA LYS A 131 -7.37 7.71 3.11
C LYS A 131 -6.79 9.09 2.83
N ARG A 132 -5.60 9.41 3.36
CA ARG A 132 -4.92 10.69 3.07
C ARG A 132 -4.59 10.84 1.59
N ILE A 133 -4.14 9.79 0.91
CA ILE A 133 -3.86 9.81 -0.53
C ILE A 133 -5.14 10.10 -1.31
N ASN A 134 -6.24 9.44 -0.98
CA ASN A 134 -7.53 9.69 -1.60
C ASN A 134 -8.00 11.12 -1.29
N ASP A 135 -8.14 11.50 -0.02
CA ASP A 135 -8.71 12.80 0.35
C ASP A 135 -7.91 14.00 -0.21
N ARG A 136 -6.58 13.91 -0.24
CA ARG A 136 -5.70 15.02 -0.66
C ARG A 136 -5.31 15.00 -2.13
N TYR A 137 -5.28 13.82 -2.76
CA TYR A 137 -4.75 13.65 -4.10
C TYR A 137 -5.70 12.95 -5.08
N ILE A 138 -6.99 12.77 -4.74
CA ILE A 138 -7.97 12.07 -5.62
C ILE A 138 -7.96 12.61 -7.06
N SER A 139 -7.77 13.91 -7.21
CA SER A 139 -7.77 14.58 -8.51
C SER A 139 -6.38 14.91 -9.03
N TYR A 140 -5.30 14.50 -8.34
CA TYR A 140 -3.94 14.72 -8.80
C TYR A 140 -3.67 13.84 -10.04
N PRO A 141 -3.18 14.39 -11.16
CA PRO A 141 -2.98 13.66 -12.41
C PRO A 141 -1.66 12.88 -12.34
N TYR A 142 -1.67 11.80 -11.56
CA TYR A 142 -0.50 10.93 -11.39
C TYR A 142 -0.02 10.34 -12.72
N PRO A 143 1.30 10.19 -12.92
CA PRO A 143 1.85 9.32 -13.96
C PRO A 143 1.30 7.88 -13.86
N VAL A 144 1.29 7.15 -14.97
CA VAL A 144 0.76 5.77 -15.04
C VAL A 144 1.43 4.89 -13.98
N GLU A 145 2.75 5.01 -13.86
CA GLU A 145 3.58 4.23 -12.96
C GLU A 145 3.18 4.45 -11.49
N ILE A 146 2.82 5.68 -11.13
CA ILE A 146 2.39 6.02 -9.77
C ILE A 146 0.98 5.50 -9.49
N ARG A 147 0.07 5.58 -10.48
CA ARG A 147 -1.27 4.99 -10.35
C ARG A 147 -1.21 3.47 -10.19
N GLU A 148 -0.31 2.81 -10.90
CA GLU A 148 -0.07 1.36 -10.77
C GLU A 148 0.46 1.02 -9.38
N ARG A 149 1.41 1.79 -8.83
CA ARG A 149 1.89 1.62 -7.45
C ARG A 149 0.76 1.76 -6.42
N ILE A 150 -0.08 2.79 -6.54
CA ILE A 150 -1.23 2.99 -5.64
C ILE A 150 -2.19 1.81 -5.74
N SER A 151 -2.52 1.39 -6.97
CA SER A 151 -3.45 0.29 -7.21
C SER A 151 -2.92 -1.03 -6.64
N LYS A 152 -1.65 -1.36 -6.89
CA LYS A 152 -1.00 -2.55 -6.35
C LYS A 152 -0.89 -2.49 -4.82
N GLY A 153 -0.48 -1.35 -4.26
CA GLY A 153 -0.39 -1.15 -2.82
C GLY A 153 -1.74 -1.34 -2.12
N LYS A 154 -2.83 -0.84 -2.71
CA LYS A 154 -4.21 -1.03 -2.22
C LYS A 154 -4.64 -2.50 -2.27
N MET A 155 -4.31 -3.21 -3.35
CA MET A 155 -4.61 -4.64 -3.48
C MET A 155 -3.89 -5.46 -2.39
N LEU A 156 -2.59 -5.23 -2.21
CA LEU A 156 -1.79 -5.91 -1.19
C LEU A 156 -2.29 -5.62 0.23
N LEU A 157 -2.73 -4.39 0.51
CA LEU A 157 -3.35 -4.04 1.79
C LEU A 157 -4.63 -4.83 2.02
N LYS A 158 -5.48 -4.95 0.99
CA LYS A 158 -6.72 -5.73 1.08
C LYS A 158 -6.45 -7.21 1.33
N ASP A 159 -5.45 -7.77 0.65
CA ASP A 159 -5.03 -9.16 0.87
C ASP A 159 -4.47 -9.33 2.29
N ALA A 160 -3.68 -8.37 2.79
CA ALA A 160 -3.15 -8.41 4.16
C ALA A 160 -4.26 -8.42 5.22
N GLU A 161 -5.34 -7.66 5.02
CA GLU A 161 -6.53 -7.69 5.89
C GLU A 161 -7.19 -9.08 5.92
N VAL A 162 -7.27 -9.76 4.77
CA VAL A 162 -7.80 -11.13 4.67
C VAL A 162 -6.89 -12.10 5.42
N TYR A 163 -5.57 -12.05 5.18
CA TYR A 163 -4.60 -12.90 5.87
C TYR A 163 -4.58 -12.66 7.39
N LEU A 164 -4.77 -11.42 7.84
CA LEU A 164 -4.91 -11.11 9.26
C LEU A 164 -6.15 -11.79 9.86
N ALA A 165 -7.28 -11.77 9.15
CA ALA A 165 -8.53 -12.39 9.59
C ALA A 165 -8.45 -13.93 9.62
N GLU A 166 -7.65 -14.53 8.73
CA GLU A 166 -7.38 -15.97 8.69
C GLU A 166 -6.28 -16.42 9.67
N GLU A 167 -5.79 -15.53 10.53
CA GLU A 167 -4.68 -15.74 11.48
C GLU A 167 -3.34 -16.12 10.82
N LEU A 168 -3.15 -15.75 9.55
CA LEU A 168 -1.94 -15.98 8.74
C LEU A 168 -1.00 -14.76 8.84
N TYR A 169 -0.49 -14.52 10.05
CA TYR A 169 0.18 -13.25 10.39
C TYR A 169 1.51 -12.99 9.67
N ARG A 170 2.21 -14.04 9.21
CA ARG A 170 3.48 -13.86 8.50
C ARG A 170 3.25 -13.28 7.11
N GLU A 171 2.21 -13.74 6.43
CA GLU A 171 1.78 -13.29 5.12
C GLU A 171 1.21 -11.88 5.22
N ALA A 172 0.36 -11.62 6.23
CA ALA A 172 -0.13 -10.27 6.50
C ALA A 172 1.03 -9.27 6.73
N ASP A 173 2.02 -9.60 7.56
CA ASP A 173 3.18 -8.75 7.81
C ASP A 173 4.01 -8.51 6.53
N SER A 174 4.22 -9.55 5.72
CA SER A 174 4.94 -9.42 4.44
C SER A 174 4.20 -8.50 3.45
N LEU A 175 2.89 -8.68 3.31
CA LEU A 175 2.07 -7.91 2.38
C LEU A 175 1.90 -6.46 2.83
N THR A 176 1.74 -6.20 4.13
CA THR A 176 1.75 -4.82 4.65
C THR A 176 3.08 -4.13 4.36
N SER A 177 4.21 -4.82 4.55
CA SER A 177 5.54 -4.26 4.25
C SER A 177 5.72 -3.94 2.76
N GLU A 178 5.19 -4.74 1.84
CA GLU A 178 5.22 -4.44 0.40
C GLU A 178 4.25 -3.30 0.02
N SER A 179 3.04 -3.31 0.59
CA SER A 179 2.06 -2.23 0.42
C SER A 179 2.61 -0.88 0.88
N GLU A 180 3.28 -0.86 2.05
CA GLU A 180 3.89 0.34 2.61
C GLU A 180 4.92 0.95 1.66
N LYS A 181 5.84 0.16 1.10
CA LYS A 181 6.83 0.65 0.12
C LYS A 181 6.17 1.33 -1.08
N LEU A 182 5.09 0.75 -1.59
CA LEU A 182 4.37 1.28 -2.75
C LEU A 182 3.58 2.55 -2.41
N LEU A 183 2.82 2.55 -1.33
CA LEU A 183 1.97 3.67 -0.94
C LEU A 183 2.78 4.86 -0.41
N SER A 184 3.83 4.61 0.37
CA SER A 184 4.72 5.66 0.87
C SER A 184 5.50 6.31 -0.28
N SER A 185 6.03 5.54 -1.24
CA SER A 185 6.70 6.12 -2.41
C SER A 185 5.74 6.92 -3.31
N ALA A 186 4.48 6.48 -3.46
CA ALA A 186 3.48 7.23 -4.20
C ALA A 186 3.10 8.55 -3.50
N ARG A 187 2.99 8.52 -2.16
CA ARG A 187 2.79 9.73 -1.35
C ARG A 187 3.97 10.68 -1.46
N GLU A 188 5.19 10.20 -1.27
CA GLU A 188 6.40 11.03 -1.37
C GLU A 188 6.48 11.72 -2.74
N PHE A 189 6.17 10.97 -3.81
CA PHE A 189 6.05 11.54 -5.14
C PHE A 189 5.00 12.67 -5.18
N ALA A 190 3.80 12.44 -4.63
CA ALA A 190 2.74 13.46 -4.58
C ALA A 190 3.17 14.70 -3.79
N ASP A 191 3.70 14.50 -2.58
CA ASP A 191 4.14 15.55 -1.66
C ASP A 191 5.23 16.42 -2.33
N LEU A 192 6.23 15.80 -2.96
CA LEU A 192 7.32 16.49 -3.65
C LEU A 192 6.82 17.28 -4.87
N ASN A 193 6.04 16.66 -5.74
CA ASN A 193 5.56 17.33 -6.95
C ASN A 193 4.58 18.47 -6.62
N LEU A 194 3.74 18.29 -5.60
CA LEU A 194 2.85 19.35 -5.16
C LEU A 194 3.65 20.52 -4.56
N THR A 195 4.65 20.23 -3.73
CA THR A 195 5.54 21.25 -3.17
C THR A 195 6.24 22.03 -4.27
N GLU A 196 6.77 21.33 -5.28
CA GLU A 196 7.40 21.96 -6.44
C GLU A 196 6.41 22.85 -7.20
N TYR A 197 5.20 22.35 -7.45
CA TYR A 197 4.15 23.09 -8.15
C TYR A 197 3.80 24.41 -7.44
N PHE A 198 3.67 24.37 -6.11
CA PHE A 198 3.32 25.53 -5.29
C PHE A 198 4.47 26.54 -5.11
N LYS A 199 5.70 26.26 -5.56
CA LYS A 199 6.76 27.30 -5.67
C LYS A 199 6.33 28.46 -6.57
N SER A 200 5.39 28.23 -7.49
CA SER A 200 4.82 29.26 -8.36
C SER A 200 3.79 30.16 -7.67
N TRP A 201 3.37 29.86 -6.44
CA TRP A 201 2.31 30.60 -5.75
C TRP A 201 2.56 32.11 -5.61
N PRO A 202 3.77 32.62 -5.30
CA PRO A 202 4.02 34.06 -5.26
C PRO A 202 3.72 34.75 -6.60
N LEU A 203 3.99 34.08 -7.72
CA LEU A 203 3.69 34.57 -9.06
C LEU A 203 2.18 34.56 -9.33
N TRP A 204 1.49 33.46 -8.97
CA TRP A 204 0.02 33.37 -9.07
C TRP A 204 -0.67 34.47 -8.27
N LYS A 205 -0.24 34.70 -7.02
CA LYS A 205 -0.76 35.78 -6.16
C LYS A 205 -0.59 37.15 -6.81
N LYS A 206 0.55 37.42 -7.44
CA LYS A 206 0.78 38.66 -8.19
C LYS A 206 -0.19 38.81 -9.36
N TRP A 207 -0.39 37.76 -10.16
CA TRP A 207 -1.34 37.78 -11.28
C TRP A 207 -2.78 38.01 -10.82
N ILE A 208 -3.23 37.31 -9.77
CA ILE A 208 -4.55 37.48 -9.15
C ILE A 208 -4.75 38.94 -8.72
N THR A 209 -3.78 39.49 -7.96
CA THR A 209 -3.85 40.85 -7.43
C THR A 209 -3.96 41.88 -8.56
N ASN A 210 -3.16 41.71 -9.62
CA ASN A 210 -3.21 42.59 -10.78
C ASN A 210 -4.57 42.56 -11.48
N THR A 211 -5.14 41.38 -11.69
CA THR A 211 -6.43 41.22 -12.37
C THR A 211 -7.58 41.81 -11.57
N ILE A 212 -7.60 41.60 -10.24
CA ILE A 212 -8.58 42.22 -9.35
C ILE A 212 -8.42 43.74 -9.33
N ALA A 213 -7.19 44.25 -9.30
CA ALA A 213 -6.91 45.68 -9.33
C ALA A 213 -7.41 46.34 -10.63
N VAL A 214 -7.24 45.67 -11.78
CA VAL A 214 -7.80 46.13 -13.07
C VAL A 214 -9.32 46.18 -13.02
N SER A 215 -9.98 45.13 -12.51
CA SER A 215 -11.44 45.12 -12.33
C SER A 215 -11.91 46.27 -11.42
N LYS A 216 -11.20 46.51 -10.30
CA LYS A 216 -11.51 47.59 -9.36
C LYS A 216 -11.37 48.97 -10.02
N LYS A 217 -10.29 49.20 -10.75
CA LYS A 217 -10.00 50.50 -11.40
C LYS A 217 -10.97 50.82 -12.54
N THR A 218 -11.32 49.82 -13.35
CA THR A 218 -12.13 50.01 -14.56
C THR A 218 -13.62 49.83 -14.32
N GLY A 219 -13.99 49.19 -13.20
CA GLY A 219 -15.35 48.73 -12.95
C GLY A 219 -15.79 47.55 -13.83
N ALA A 220 -14.91 47.00 -14.67
CA ALA A 220 -15.23 45.88 -15.55
C ALA A 220 -15.21 44.52 -14.83
N TYR A 221 -15.85 43.53 -15.44
CA TYR A 221 -15.74 42.14 -15.00
C TYR A 221 -14.34 41.57 -15.22
N ALA A 222 -13.94 40.64 -14.37
CA ALA A 222 -12.72 39.85 -14.50
C ALA A 222 -12.96 38.40 -14.07
N ILE A 223 -12.17 37.47 -14.61
CA ILE A 223 -12.26 36.05 -14.28
C ILE A 223 -10.95 35.60 -13.64
N ILE A 224 -11.05 34.81 -12.57
CA ILE A 224 -9.94 34.03 -12.03
C ILE A 224 -10.34 32.56 -12.12
N ALA A 225 -9.47 31.70 -12.64
CA ALA A 225 -9.62 30.26 -12.62
C ALA A 225 -8.56 29.65 -11.71
N ASP A 226 -9.02 28.93 -10.69
CA ASP A 226 -8.21 28.17 -9.75
C ASP A 226 -8.24 26.69 -10.15
N LYS A 227 -7.10 26.19 -10.60
CA LYS A 227 -6.98 24.84 -11.11
C LYS A 227 -7.03 23.79 -10.00
N PHE A 228 -6.42 24.06 -8.86
CA PHE A 228 -6.38 23.13 -7.73
C PHE A 228 -7.78 22.92 -7.13
N SER A 229 -8.53 24.01 -6.90
CA SER A 229 -9.88 23.91 -6.35
C SER A 229 -10.97 23.65 -7.40
N ARG A 230 -10.62 23.62 -8.70
CA ARG A 230 -11.57 23.47 -9.82
C ARG A 230 -12.66 24.52 -9.79
N LYS A 231 -12.26 25.76 -9.56
CA LYS A 231 -13.18 26.90 -9.45
C LYS A 231 -12.89 27.96 -10.49
N LEU A 232 -13.98 28.52 -11.02
CA LEU A 232 -13.94 29.76 -11.78
C LEU A 232 -14.66 30.84 -10.97
N LEU A 233 -13.92 31.88 -10.61
CA LEU A 233 -14.37 33.00 -9.80
C LEU A 233 -14.60 34.21 -10.70
N LEU A 234 -15.80 34.80 -10.64
CA LEU A 234 -16.16 36.00 -11.37
C LEU A 234 -16.09 37.21 -10.45
N TYR A 235 -15.34 38.22 -10.87
CA TYR A 235 -15.16 39.48 -10.16
C TYR A 235 -15.83 40.63 -10.90
N HIS A 236 -16.31 41.62 -10.15
CA HIS A 236 -16.81 42.89 -10.66
C HIS A 236 -16.44 44.00 -9.67
N ARG A 237 -15.89 45.12 -10.18
CA ARG A 237 -15.39 46.22 -9.33
C ARG A 237 -14.39 45.78 -8.25
N GLY A 238 -13.64 44.70 -8.52
CA GLY A 238 -12.68 44.13 -7.58
C GLY A 238 -13.28 43.20 -6.51
N GLU A 239 -14.58 42.94 -6.52
CA GLU A 239 -15.25 42.04 -5.57
C GLU A 239 -15.64 40.73 -6.24
N LYS A 240 -15.50 39.60 -5.53
CA LYS A 240 -15.97 38.30 -6.01
C LYS A 240 -17.49 38.27 -5.93
N ILE A 241 -18.17 38.13 -7.07
CA ILE A 241 -19.64 38.14 -7.15
C ILE A 241 -20.24 36.74 -7.36
N LYS A 242 -19.49 35.84 -7.99
CA LYS A 242 -19.92 34.46 -8.26
C LYS A 242 -18.72 33.51 -8.28
N GLU A 243 -19.01 32.24 -8.02
CA GLU A 243 -18.06 31.14 -8.10
C GLU A 243 -18.78 29.95 -8.75
N TYR A 244 -18.08 29.26 -9.65
CA TYR A 244 -18.58 28.13 -10.42
C TYR A 244 -17.62 26.96 -10.31
N SER A 245 -18.14 25.74 -10.36
CA SER A 245 -17.30 24.56 -10.53
C SER A 245 -16.80 24.51 -11.97
N ALA A 246 -15.55 24.10 -12.16
CA ALA A 246 -14.89 24.07 -13.44
C ALA A 246 -14.22 22.72 -13.70
N GLU A 247 -14.31 22.24 -14.93
CA GLU A 247 -13.61 21.04 -15.40
C GLU A 247 -12.45 21.47 -16.30
N LEU A 248 -11.29 20.84 -16.11
CA LEU A 248 -10.04 21.30 -16.70
C LEU A 248 -9.50 20.30 -17.72
N GLY A 249 -8.28 20.55 -18.18
CA GLY A 249 -7.50 19.55 -18.87
C GLY A 249 -7.16 18.36 -17.97
N SER A 250 -7.15 17.14 -18.51
CA SER A 250 -6.87 15.94 -17.70
C SER A 250 -5.48 15.95 -17.05
N ASN A 251 -4.56 16.77 -17.56
CA ASN A 251 -3.24 17.01 -17.00
C ASN A 251 -3.16 18.44 -16.42
N TRP A 252 -4.08 18.78 -15.52
CA TRP A 252 -4.21 20.14 -15.01
C TRP A 252 -3.03 20.59 -14.13
N VAL A 253 -2.23 19.71 -13.53
CA VAL A 253 -1.08 20.17 -12.72
C VAL A 253 0.04 20.67 -13.62
N GLY A 254 0.59 21.83 -13.29
CA GLY A 254 1.64 22.48 -14.08
C GLY A 254 1.10 23.32 -15.24
N ASN A 255 1.99 24.06 -15.88
CA ASN A 255 1.62 24.92 -17.00
C ASN A 255 1.56 24.14 -18.32
N LYS A 256 0.72 24.60 -19.26
CA LYS A 256 0.70 24.11 -20.64
C LYS A 256 2.01 24.45 -21.35
N ARG A 257 2.68 23.42 -21.88
CA ARG A 257 3.98 23.48 -22.54
C ARG A 257 3.90 23.17 -24.02
N THR A 258 3.04 22.24 -24.42
CA THR A 258 2.92 21.82 -25.83
C THR A 258 1.48 21.53 -26.24
N ASP A 259 1.27 21.47 -27.56
CA ASP A 259 0.07 20.89 -28.13
C ASP A 259 -0.10 19.43 -27.67
N GLY A 260 -1.34 19.02 -27.40
CA GLY A 260 -1.67 17.66 -26.94
C GLY A 260 -1.28 17.27 -25.50
N ASP A 261 -0.64 18.15 -24.72
CA ASP A 261 -0.25 17.85 -23.32
C ASP A 261 -1.42 17.79 -22.32
N LYS A 262 -2.63 18.14 -22.78
CA LYS A 262 -3.88 18.21 -22.01
C LYS A 262 -3.82 19.05 -20.75
N ALA A 263 -2.91 20.01 -20.68
CA ALA A 263 -2.80 20.94 -19.56
C ALA A 263 -3.61 22.21 -19.83
N THR A 264 -4.32 22.69 -18.81
CA THR A 264 -4.89 24.05 -18.84
C THR A 264 -3.77 25.05 -18.52
N PRO A 265 -3.55 26.08 -19.36
CA PRO A 265 -2.43 26.99 -19.19
C PRO A 265 -2.54 27.84 -17.92
N GLU A 266 -1.41 28.34 -17.44
CA GLU A 266 -1.33 29.28 -16.31
C GLU A 266 -0.71 30.60 -16.77
N GLY A 267 -1.38 31.69 -16.43
CA GLY A 267 -1.00 33.03 -16.86
C GLY A 267 -2.13 34.04 -16.83
N MET A 268 -1.82 35.23 -17.32
CA MET A 268 -2.77 36.32 -17.51
C MET A 268 -3.20 36.39 -18.98
N TYR A 269 -4.49 36.25 -19.21
CA TYR A 269 -5.15 36.17 -20.50
C TYR A 269 -6.24 37.24 -20.62
N LYS A 270 -6.81 37.33 -21.82
CA LYS A 270 -8.01 38.10 -22.12
C LYS A 270 -8.89 37.35 -23.09
N ILE A 271 -10.19 37.59 -23.00
CA ILE A 271 -11.15 37.10 -23.98
C ILE A 271 -10.92 37.85 -25.31
N ILE A 272 -10.70 37.12 -26.40
CA ILE A 272 -10.50 37.72 -27.74
C ILE A 272 -11.69 37.48 -28.66
N LYS A 273 -12.49 36.43 -28.43
CA LYS A 273 -13.72 36.16 -29.18
C LYS A 273 -14.77 35.55 -28.26
N LYS A 274 -16.03 35.83 -28.56
CA LYS A 274 -17.21 35.19 -27.96
C LYS A 274 -17.89 34.40 -29.07
N LEU A 275 -18.11 33.11 -28.85
CA LEU A 275 -18.61 32.17 -29.85
C LEU A 275 -19.92 31.54 -29.34
N ASP A 276 -20.93 31.50 -30.20
CA ASP A 276 -22.23 30.86 -29.97
C ASP A 276 -22.81 30.33 -31.29
N GLY A 277 -23.89 29.54 -31.20
CA GLY A 277 -24.55 28.93 -32.35
C GLY A 277 -23.58 28.09 -33.18
N ASN A 278 -23.59 28.28 -34.51
CA ASN A 278 -22.75 27.52 -35.43
C ASN A 278 -21.25 27.88 -35.40
N ASN A 279 -20.85 28.87 -34.58
CA ASN A 279 -19.45 29.30 -34.48
C ASN A 279 -18.63 28.49 -33.46
N THR A 280 -19.26 27.59 -32.72
CA THR A 280 -18.59 26.71 -31.75
C THR A 280 -19.28 25.35 -31.70
N LYS A 281 -18.53 24.30 -31.35
CA LYS A 281 -19.08 22.96 -31.07
C LYS A 281 -19.72 22.85 -29.67
N TYR A 282 -19.52 23.86 -28.83
CA TYR A 282 -20.06 23.93 -27.47
C TYR A 282 -21.34 24.76 -27.44
N HIS A 283 -22.03 24.79 -26.29
CA HIS A 283 -23.19 25.67 -26.09
C HIS A 283 -22.83 27.15 -26.32
N LYS A 284 -21.77 27.59 -25.64
CA LYS A 284 -21.09 28.88 -25.82
C LYS A 284 -19.62 28.72 -25.47
N ALA A 285 -18.77 29.56 -26.06
CA ALA A 285 -17.35 29.58 -25.77
C ALA A 285 -16.77 31.00 -25.74
N LEU A 286 -15.78 31.21 -24.89
CA LEU A 286 -15.00 32.43 -24.74
C LEU A 286 -13.55 32.09 -25.08
N LEU A 287 -13.10 32.48 -26.27
CA LEU A 287 -11.75 32.20 -26.74
C LEU A 287 -10.74 33.11 -26.02
N LEU A 288 -9.71 32.52 -25.43
CA LEU A 288 -8.63 33.23 -24.79
C LEU A 288 -7.51 33.55 -25.78
N ASN A 289 -6.71 34.57 -25.50
CA ASN A 289 -5.50 34.89 -26.27
C ASN A 289 -4.31 33.95 -25.99
N TYR A 290 -4.56 32.66 -25.71
CA TYR A 290 -3.51 31.66 -25.59
C TYR A 290 -3.14 31.11 -26.98
N PRO A 291 -1.84 30.99 -27.31
CA PRO A 291 -0.70 31.48 -26.54
C PRO A 291 -0.58 33.01 -26.61
N ASN A 292 -0.25 33.66 -25.49
CA ASN A 292 0.05 35.08 -25.46
C ASN A 292 1.57 35.34 -25.68
N THR A 293 2.00 36.59 -25.52
CA THR A 293 3.41 37.00 -25.66
C THR A 293 4.34 36.26 -24.69
N GLU A 294 3.92 36.09 -23.44
CA GLU A 294 4.67 35.42 -22.38
C GLU A 294 4.75 33.90 -22.63
N ASP A 295 3.68 33.29 -23.13
CA ASP A 295 3.64 31.88 -23.52
C ASP A 295 4.57 31.62 -24.70
N ALA A 296 4.50 32.44 -25.74
CA ALA A 296 5.39 32.34 -26.89
C ALA A 296 6.86 32.52 -26.49
N ALA A 297 7.16 33.47 -25.60
CA ALA A 297 8.51 33.69 -25.09
C ALA A 297 9.01 32.52 -24.22
N ARG A 298 8.16 31.97 -23.35
CA ARG A 298 8.47 30.79 -22.53
C ARG A 298 8.76 29.57 -23.42
N PHE A 299 7.87 29.26 -24.35
CA PHE A 299 8.01 28.15 -25.29
C PHE A 299 9.32 28.23 -26.08
N LYS A 300 9.65 29.42 -26.63
CA LYS A 300 10.92 29.65 -27.33
C LYS A 300 12.15 29.38 -26.46
N ARG A 301 12.12 29.79 -25.19
CA ARG A 301 13.22 29.52 -24.24
C ARG A 301 13.34 28.02 -23.93
N GLU A 302 12.23 27.31 -23.77
CA GLU A 302 12.24 25.87 -23.50
C GLU A 302 12.76 25.05 -24.68
N VAL A 303 12.37 25.41 -25.90
CA VAL A 303 12.91 24.80 -27.12
C VAL A 303 14.41 25.11 -27.27
N ALA A 304 14.81 26.37 -27.10
CA ALA A 304 16.22 26.77 -27.21
C ALA A 304 17.10 26.15 -26.12
N GLY A 305 16.56 25.96 -24.91
CA GLY A 305 17.23 25.32 -23.79
C GLY A 305 17.21 23.79 -23.81
N GLY A 306 16.59 23.16 -24.82
CA GLY A 306 16.50 21.71 -24.97
C GLY A 306 15.53 21.00 -24.02
N SER A 307 14.75 21.75 -23.22
CA SER A 307 13.72 21.16 -22.35
C SER A 307 12.44 20.79 -23.10
N LEU A 308 12.32 21.22 -24.36
CA LEU A 308 11.35 20.77 -25.35
C LEU A 308 12.07 20.45 -26.67
N PRO A 309 11.59 19.47 -27.45
CA PRO A 309 12.17 19.16 -28.75
C PRO A 309 11.92 20.31 -29.75
N ALA A 310 12.84 20.48 -30.71
CA ALA A 310 12.71 21.50 -31.76
C ALA A 310 11.46 21.35 -32.63
N SER A 311 10.90 20.13 -32.72
CA SER A 311 9.66 19.83 -33.43
C SER A 311 8.39 20.12 -32.62
N ALA A 312 8.50 20.52 -31.35
CA ALA A 312 7.36 20.82 -30.51
C ALA A 312 6.50 21.94 -31.12
N LYS A 313 5.20 21.90 -30.81
CA LYS A 313 4.25 22.98 -31.14
C LYS A 313 3.64 23.49 -29.85
N ILE A 314 3.42 24.79 -29.75
CA ILE A 314 2.83 25.44 -28.57
C ILE A 314 1.31 25.17 -28.42
N GLY A 315 0.63 24.89 -29.54
CA GLY A 315 -0.82 24.72 -29.57
C GLY A 315 -1.58 26.06 -29.54
N GLY A 316 -2.87 26.02 -29.20
CA GLY A 316 -3.75 27.18 -29.17
C GLY A 316 -5.19 26.81 -28.80
N MET A 317 -6.14 27.68 -29.15
CA MET A 317 -7.59 27.42 -29.02
C MET A 317 -8.04 27.05 -27.60
N ILE A 318 -7.50 27.73 -26.59
CA ILE A 318 -7.95 27.56 -25.20
C ILE A 318 -9.18 28.45 -24.97
N GLU A 319 -10.25 27.82 -24.51
CA GLU A 319 -11.56 28.44 -24.33
C GLU A 319 -12.09 28.22 -22.91
N ILE A 320 -12.94 29.16 -22.45
CA ILE A 320 -13.89 28.89 -21.37
C ILE A 320 -15.23 28.59 -22.03
N HIS A 321 -15.77 27.38 -21.88
CA HIS A 321 -16.93 26.93 -22.65
C HIS A 321 -17.96 26.16 -21.84
N GLY A 322 -19.16 25.97 -22.41
CA GLY A 322 -20.23 25.13 -21.85
C GLY A 322 -19.97 23.63 -21.98
N ALA A 323 -21.00 22.80 -21.81
CA ALA A 323 -20.93 21.34 -21.89
C ALA A 323 -20.02 20.66 -20.83
N GLY A 324 -19.72 21.36 -19.74
CA GLY A 324 -19.20 20.77 -18.51
C GLY A 324 -20.30 20.16 -17.64
N GLY A 325 -19.96 19.79 -16.40
CA GLY A 325 -20.86 19.08 -15.48
C GLY A 325 -20.81 17.56 -15.64
N LYS A 326 -19.70 17.05 -16.18
CA LYS A 326 -19.38 15.62 -16.33
C LYS A 326 -18.78 15.00 -15.06
N GLY A 327 -18.31 15.82 -14.12
CA GLY A 327 -17.74 15.38 -12.85
C GLY A 327 -16.29 14.91 -12.93
N ALA A 328 -15.57 15.23 -14.01
CA ALA A 328 -14.16 14.86 -14.21
C ALA A 328 -13.42 15.89 -15.06
N ASP A 329 -12.08 15.96 -14.95
CA ASP A 329 -11.22 16.77 -15.81
C ASP A 329 -11.02 16.05 -17.17
N TRP A 330 -11.66 16.55 -18.23
CA TRP A 330 -11.77 15.83 -19.52
C TRP A 330 -11.31 16.63 -20.74
N THR A 331 -11.05 17.94 -20.61
CA THR A 331 -10.72 18.76 -21.77
C THR A 331 -9.27 18.53 -22.21
N ASP A 332 -8.88 19.07 -23.37
CA ASP A 332 -7.48 19.09 -23.81
C ASP A 332 -6.73 20.38 -23.36
N GLY A 333 -7.29 21.10 -22.38
CA GLY A 333 -6.71 22.31 -21.79
C GLY A 333 -7.68 23.49 -21.65
N CYS A 334 -8.93 23.35 -22.12
CA CYS A 334 -9.98 24.34 -21.91
C CYS A 334 -10.47 24.35 -20.45
N ILE A 335 -11.39 25.28 -20.16
CA ILE A 335 -12.13 25.33 -18.89
C ILE A 335 -13.61 25.12 -19.21
N ALA A 336 -14.17 23.99 -18.80
CA ALA A 336 -15.57 23.63 -19.02
C ALA A 336 -16.43 24.02 -17.82
N LEU A 337 -17.58 24.64 -18.09
CA LEU A 337 -18.63 24.96 -17.12
C LEU A 337 -19.95 24.33 -17.59
N THR A 338 -20.95 24.25 -16.71
CA THR A 338 -22.30 23.88 -17.17
C THR A 338 -22.86 24.94 -18.13
N ASN A 339 -23.82 24.54 -18.98
CA ASN A 339 -24.45 25.45 -19.94
C ASN A 339 -25.10 26.67 -19.26
N SER A 340 -25.75 26.45 -18.12
CA SER A 340 -26.37 27.51 -17.33
C SER A 340 -25.35 28.52 -16.78
N GLU A 341 -24.19 28.04 -16.34
CA GLU A 341 -23.14 28.90 -15.76
C GLU A 341 -22.44 29.72 -16.85
N ILE A 342 -22.08 29.09 -17.98
CA ILE A 342 -21.47 29.83 -19.09
C ILE A 342 -22.45 30.86 -19.68
N ASP A 343 -23.76 30.59 -19.67
CA ASP A 343 -24.77 31.56 -20.09
C ASP A 343 -24.74 32.85 -19.26
N VAL A 344 -24.55 32.73 -17.95
CA VAL A 344 -24.41 33.89 -17.06
C VAL A 344 -23.13 34.65 -17.39
N ILE A 345 -21.98 33.97 -17.42
CA ILE A 345 -20.68 34.63 -17.67
C ILE A 345 -20.69 35.30 -19.04
N TYR A 346 -21.16 34.61 -20.07
CA TYR A 346 -21.20 35.10 -21.45
C TYR A 346 -21.99 36.41 -21.57
N ARG A 347 -23.05 36.63 -20.78
CA ARG A 347 -23.79 37.90 -20.78
C ARG A 347 -23.03 39.04 -20.10
N LEU A 348 -22.20 38.74 -19.12
CA LEU A 348 -21.54 39.74 -18.28
C LEU A 348 -20.19 40.20 -18.84
N VAL A 349 -19.43 39.29 -19.43
CA VAL A 349 -18.07 39.57 -19.90
C VAL A 349 -18.01 40.07 -21.35
N ASN A 350 -16.98 40.84 -21.66
CA ASN A 350 -16.76 41.43 -22.98
C ASN A 350 -15.44 40.96 -23.59
N ILE A 351 -15.25 41.19 -24.89
CA ILE A 351 -13.92 41.08 -25.50
C ILE A 351 -12.99 42.05 -24.76
N GLY A 352 -11.81 41.56 -24.40
CA GLY A 352 -10.84 42.27 -23.58
C GLY A 352 -10.99 42.04 -22.07
N THR A 353 -12.06 41.39 -21.60
CA THR A 353 -12.19 41.02 -20.17
C THR A 353 -10.96 40.21 -19.74
N PRO A 354 -10.26 40.63 -18.67
CA PRO A 354 -9.10 39.91 -18.17
C PRO A 354 -9.50 38.57 -17.54
N VAL A 355 -8.71 37.55 -17.83
CA VAL A 355 -8.84 36.20 -17.31
C VAL A 355 -7.49 35.81 -16.72
N THR A 356 -7.44 35.32 -15.48
CA THR A 356 -6.21 34.83 -14.87
C THR A 356 -6.38 33.38 -14.48
N ILE A 357 -5.51 32.52 -14.97
CA ILE A 357 -5.54 31.10 -14.63
C ILE A 357 -4.31 30.80 -13.79
N VAL A 358 -4.52 30.23 -12.61
CA VAL A 358 -3.49 29.93 -11.61
C VAL A 358 -3.59 28.49 -11.15
N GLY A 359 -2.50 27.97 -10.60
CA GLY A 359 -2.55 26.68 -9.92
C GLY A 359 -3.45 26.71 -8.69
N SER A 360 -3.31 27.71 -7.81
CA SER A 360 -4.20 27.89 -6.66
C SER A 360 -4.25 29.36 -6.24
N ILE A 361 -5.39 29.81 -5.69
CA ILE A 361 -5.50 31.10 -5.00
C ILE A 361 -4.99 31.04 -3.56
N TYR A 362 -4.84 29.85 -3.00
CA TYR A 362 -4.35 29.57 -1.66
C TYR A 362 -2.91 29.05 -1.69
N ASN A 363 -2.14 29.30 -0.63
CA ASN A 363 -0.80 28.73 -0.50
C ASN A 363 -0.89 27.23 -0.14
N ILE A 364 0.26 26.55 -0.14
CA ILE A 364 0.29 25.10 0.09
C ILE A 364 -0.22 24.72 1.48
N ASP A 365 0.11 25.49 2.52
CA ASP A 365 -0.34 25.21 3.89
C ASP A 365 -1.86 25.31 4.01
N GLN A 366 -2.47 26.31 3.37
CA GLN A 366 -3.92 26.50 3.32
C GLN A 366 -4.65 25.42 2.52
N VAL A 367 -3.96 24.78 1.58
CA VAL A 367 -4.50 23.71 0.75
C VAL A 367 -4.37 22.34 1.42
N LEU A 368 -3.31 22.15 2.23
CA LEU A 368 -3.01 20.89 2.89
C LEU A 368 -3.57 20.76 4.31
N ASN A 369 -3.98 21.87 4.93
CA ASN A 369 -4.72 21.93 6.19
C ASN A 369 -6.22 21.84 5.94
#